data_AF-A0A1Y1MF20-F1
#
_entry.id   AF-A0A1Y1MF20-F1
#
_cell.length_a   1.000
_cell.length_b   1.000
_cell.length_c   1.000
_cell.angle_alpha   90.00
_cell.angle_beta   90.00
_cell.angle_gamma   90.00
#
_symmetry.space_group_name_H-M   'P 1'
#
loop_
_entity.id
_entity.type
_entity.pdbx_description
1 polymer ?
#
loop_
_entity_poly.entity_id
_entity_poly.type
_entity_poly.pdbx_seq_one_letter_code
_entity_poly.pdbx_strand_id
1 'polypeptide(L)'
;MHIVQKHLILDDIPRLMEIIGNWIENRTLSTQFLRFAVHLVLFLEQIGQIVKRDVPAKIIESYVLRLAEMDETRLVSFYVSKLGVQKQVEVYASYLERILDDNERREALAFAEDCGLDTHAIAKRVVENIRNRPHEIGALGNLQQKLTDTDLLKISAIDWLLISNSTKLDAIEQTNALIFTFLTMKKLDAAQLAFNKIPQNFLDDILSEGDAVPEINQILREYLSYRTYLDAEEAFNEWYKQFKSKPLPPGEVAENAHFTERVAHEHKEAQFKADTERWNMSTLQLAKTAKGKLYNVLLFPEGGWLSGAKDCEFLRSTCIPEIVMLLYSVLNDSDCGEECLQLADIISSEKYGLYKVFPKTKLKEFLHQLCNTSASLLNKEKDPWGNVTIN
;
A
#
# COMPACT_ATOMS: atom_id res chain seq x y z
N MET A 1 -28.22 22.25 38.81
CA MET A 1 -27.47 22.37 40.08
C MET A 1 -28.25 21.85 41.29
N HIS A 2 -29.48 22.33 41.58
CA HIS A 2 -30.23 21.88 42.76
C HIS A 2 -30.46 20.36 42.86
N ILE A 3 -30.70 19.68 41.73
CA ILE A 3 -30.86 18.22 41.68
C ILE A 3 -29.56 17.51 42.11
N VAL A 4 -28.41 17.97 41.63
CA VAL A 4 -27.09 17.42 41.98
C VAL A 4 -26.82 17.61 43.46
N GLN A 5 -27.01 18.83 43.98
CA GLN A 5 -26.84 19.14 45.41
C GLN A 5 -27.72 18.26 46.29
N LYS A 6 -29.00 18.07 45.92
CA LYS A 6 -29.93 17.21 46.66
C LYS A 6 -29.39 15.78 46.81
N HIS A 7 -28.88 15.18 45.74
CA HIS A 7 -28.45 13.78 45.77
C HIS A 7 -27.08 13.62 46.46
N LEU A 8 -26.21 14.62 46.38
CA LEU A 8 -24.97 14.65 47.16
C LEU A 8 -25.23 14.78 48.67
N ILE A 9 -26.21 15.60 49.09
CA ILE A 9 -26.59 15.74 50.51
C ILE A 9 -27.23 14.46 51.04
N LEU A 10 -28.00 13.76 50.21
CA LEU A 10 -28.68 12.50 50.55
C LEU A 10 -27.78 11.26 50.40
N ASP A 11 -26.52 11.43 49.99
CA ASP A 11 -25.57 10.35 49.68
C ASP A 11 -26.08 9.31 48.66
N ASP A 12 -26.97 9.74 47.75
CA ASP A 12 -27.55 8.89 46.69
C ASP A 12 -26.79 9.06 45.37
N ILE A 13 -25.53 8.63 45.38
CA ILE A 13 -24.61 8.70 44.23
C ILE A 13 -25.09 7.85 43.05
N PRO A 14 -25.61 6.61 43.21
CA PRO A 14 -26.10 5.82 42.09
C PRO A 14 -27.22 6.52 41.32
N ARG A 15 -28.21 7.09 42.03
CA ARG A 15 -29.31 7.80 41.38
C ARG A 15 -28.86 9.09 40.71
N LEU A 16 -27.90 9.80 41.30
CA LEU A 16 -27.28 10.96 40.68
C LEU A 16 -26.64 10.60 39.32
N MET A 17 -25.91 9.48 39.26
CA MET A 17 -25.27 9.02 38.02
C MET A 17 -26.31 8.69 36.95
N GLU A 18 -27.40 7.98 37.29
CA GLU A 18 -28.50 7.70 36.36
C GLU A 18 -29.13 8.98 35.79
N ILE A 19 -29.36 9.98 36.64
CA ILE A 19 -29.93 11.26 36.21
C ILE A 19 -29.01 11.97 35.22
N ILE A 20 -27.70 12.04 35.53
CA ILE A 20 -26.71 12.67 34.64
C ILE A 20 -26.60 11.86 33.33
N GLY A 21 -26.60 10.54 33.40
CA GLY A 21 -26.60 9.65 32.23
C GLY A 21 -27.78 9.92 31.30
N ASN A 22 -28.99 10.03 31.86
CA ASN A 22 -30.18 10.37 31.08
C ASN A 22 -30.09 11.76 30.41
N TRP A 23 -29.46 12.74 31.07
CA TRP A 23 -29.26 14.06 30.46
C TRP A 23 -28.27 14.02 29.28
N ILE A 24 -27.26 13.15 29.36
CA ILE A 24 -26.31 12.92 28.27
C ILE A 24 -27.01 12.27 27.08
N GLU A 25 -27.79 11.22 27.30
CA GLU A 25 -28.49 10.50 26.23
C GLU A 25 -29.45 11.42 25.47
N ASN A 26 -30.08 12.36 26.17
CA ASN A 26 -30.95 13.38 25.57
C ASN A 26 -30.19 14.58 24.96
N ARG A 27 -28.84 14.61 25.01
CA ARG A 27 -27.98 15.70 24.53
C ARG A 27 -28.38 17.09 25.06
N THR A 28 -28.91 17.17 26.28
CA THR A 28 -29.42 18.43 26.85
C THR A 28 -28.38 19.23 27.65
N LEU A 29 -27.17 18.69 27.81
CA LEU A 29 -26.14 19.30 28.65
C LEU A 29 -25.27 20.30 27.88
N SER A 30 -24.99 21.45 28.51
CA SER A 30 -23.99 22.39 28.02
C SER A 30 -22.57 21.86 28.27
N THR A 31 -21.59 22.34 27.49
CA THR A 31 -20.17 21.96 27.66
C THR A 31 -19.66 22.24 29.08
N GLN A 32 -20.07 23.36 29.67
CA GLN A 32 -19.68 23.71 31.04
C GLN A 32 -20.26 22.75 32.08
N PHE A 33 -21.50 22.29 31.86
CA PHE A 33 -22.10 21.31 32.76
C PHE A 33 -21.46 19.92 32.58
N LEU A 34 -21.15 19.51 31.35
CA LEU A 34 -20.39 18.28 31.09
C LEU A 34 -19.02 18.33 31.77
N ARG A 35 -18.31 19.45 31.67
CA ARG A 35 -17.06 19.68 32.39
C ARG A 35 -17.27 19.46 33.89
N PHE A 36 -18.24 20.14 34.50
CA PHE A 36 -18.56 19.95 35.91
C PHE A 36 -18.87 18.48 36.25
N ALA A 37 -19.70 17.81 35.47
CA ALA A 37 -20.10 16.43 35.68
C ALA A 37 -18.90 15.46 35.63
N VAL A 38 -17.98 15.63 34.67
CA VAL A 38 -16.76 14.84 34.59
C VAL A 38 -15.87 15.03 35.81
N HIS A 39 -15.64 16.28 36.25
CA HIS A 39 -14.81 16.52 37.44
C HIS A 39 -15.46 15.95 38.70
N LEU A 40 -16.79 16.01 38.81
CA LEU A 40 -17.53 15.39 39.90
C LEU A 40 -17.37 13.86 39.89
N VAL A 41 -17.50 13.23 38.71
CA VAL A 41 -17.30 11.79 38.53
C VAL A 41 -15.88 11.39 38.94
N LEU A 42 -14.85 12.08 38.44
CA LEU A 42 -13.46 11.77 38.76
C LEU A 42 -13.17 11.93 40.25
N PHE A 43 -13.74 12.96 40.90
CA PHE A 43 -13.62 13.15 42.34
C PHE A 43 -14.29 12.02 43.12
N LEU A 44 -15.53 11.67 42.78
CA LEU A 44 -16.29 10.59 43.42
C LEU A 44 -15.59 9.22 43.24
N GLU A 45 -14.96 8.99 42.09
CA GLU A 45 -14.14 7.81 41.84
C GLU A 45 -12.90 7.78 42.75
N GLN A 46 -12.20 8.91 42.89
CA GLN A 46 -11.01 9.04 43.72
C GLN A 46 -11.29 8.76 45.21
N ILE A 47 -12.48 9.12 45.70
CA ILE A 47 -12.89 8.85 47.09
C ILE A 47 -13.60 7.50 47.26
N GLY A 48 -13.67 6.66 46.22
CA GLY A 48 -14.24 5.31 46.28
C GLY A 48 -15.77 5.23 46.30
N GLN A 49 -16.47 6.30 45.92
CA GLN A 49 -17.95 6.38 45.93
C GLN A 49 -18.60 5.84 44.65
N ILE A 50 -17.80 5.46 43.65
CA ILE A 50 -18.30 4.91 42.38
C ILE A 50 -18.06 3.41 42.34
N VAL A 51 -19.15 2.64 42.42
CA VAL A 51 -19.14 1.17 42.38
C VAL A 51 -19.27 0.62 40.95
N LYS A 52 -20.07 1.27 40.10
CA LYS A 52 -20.28 0.89 38.69
C LYS A 52 -19.71 1.95 37.76
N ARG A 53 -18.87 1.53 36.81
CA ARG A 53 -18.14 2.44 35.91
C ARG A 53 -18.84 2.73 34.57
N ASP A 54 -19.94 2.06 34.25
CA ASP A 54 -20.60 2.21 32.95
C ASP A 54 -21.08 3.65 32.67
N VAL A 55 -21.83 4.22 33.60
CA VAL A 55 -22.35 5.59 33.48
C VAL A 55 -21.25 6.64 33.62
N PRO A 56 -20.34 6.56 34.63
CA PRO A 56 -19.12 7.38 34.69
C PRO A 56 -18.32 7.42 33.39
N ALA A 57 -18.07 6.26 32.77
CA ALA A 57 -17.33 6.18 31.52
C ALA A 57 -18.08 6.89 30.38
N LYS A 58 -19.40 6.71 30.26
CA LYS A 58 -20.23 7.45 29.29
C LYS A 58 -20.16 8.97 29.49
N ILE A 59 -20.11 9.44 30.74
CA ILE A 59 -19.97 10.86 31.07
C ILE A 59 -18.64 11.42 30.57
N ILE A 60 -17.54 10.69 30.84
CA ILE A 60 -16.20 11.07 30.37
C ILE A 60 -16.13 11.02 28.85
N GLU A 61 -16.60 9.94 28.22
CA GLU A 61 -16.62 9.76 26.76
C GLU A 61 -17.40 10.89 26.06
N SER A 62 -18.56 11.28 26.60
CA SER A 62 -19.36 12.38 26.04
C SER A 62 -18.64 13.73 26.12
N TYR A 63 -17.86 13.96 27.18
CA TYR A 63 -17.06 15.18 27.28
C TYR A 63 -15.83 15.15 26.36
N VAL A 64 -15.19 13.99 26.22
CA VAL A 64 -14.10 13.77 25.25
C VAL A 64 -14.57 14.08 23.84
N LEU A 65 -15.75 13.60 23.43
CA LEU A 65 -16.32 13.92 22.12
C LEU A 65 -16.55 15.43 21.94
N ARG A 66 -17.02 16.12 22.99
CA ARG A 66 -17.20 17.58 22.98
C ARG A 66 -15.88 18.34 22.84
N LEU A 67 -14.81 17.86 23.48
CA LEU A 67 -13.47 18.44 23.36
C LEU A 67 -12.85 18.15 21.99
N ALA A 68 -13.11 16.98 21.43
CA ALA A 68 -12.71 16.60 20.08
C ALA A 68 -13.37 17.48 19.01
N GLU A 69 -14.62 17.92 19.20
CA GLU A 69 -15.28 18.90 18.33
C GLU A 69 -14.65 20.30 18.41
N MET A 70 -13.90 20.59 19.48
CA MET A 70 -13.22 21.87 19.71
C MET A 70 -11.71 21.79 19.39
N ASP A 71 -11.23 20.66 18.87
CA ASP A 71 -9.82 20.40 18.56
C ASP A 71 -8.86 20.61 19.74
N GLU A 72 -9.34 20.38 20.97
CA GLU A 72 -8.56 20.51 22.20
C GLU A 72 -7.73 19.24 22.49
N THR A 73 -6.81 18.88 21.59
CA THR A 73 -6.05 17.60 21.57
C THR A 73 -5.46 17.21 22.93
N ARG A 74 -4.86 18.18 23.64
CA ARG A 74 -4.25 17.95 24.95
C ARG A 74 -5.27 17.62 26.04
N LEU A 75 -6.46 18.22 25.99
CA LEU A 75 -7.52 17.89 26.94
C LEU A 75 -8.14 16.54 26.58
N VAL A 76 -8.30 16.26 25.28
CA VAL A 76 -8.76 14.95 24.79
C VAL A 76 -7.87 13.84 25.33
N SER A 77 -6.53 13.93 25.19
CA SER A 77 -5.61 12.91 25.71
C SER A 77 -5.73 12.72 27.23
N PHE A 78 -5.81 13.83 27.98
CA PHE A 78 -5.95 13.78 29.43
C PHE A 78 -7.24 13.07 29.87
N TYR A 79 -8.39 13.39 29.30
CA TYR A 79 -9.66 12.78 29.71
C TYR A 79 -9.80 11.35 29.18
N VAL A 80 -9.24 11.04 28.01
CA VAL A 80 -9.14 9.65 27.54
C VAL A 80 -8.36 8.80 28.54
N SER A 81 -7.26 9.29 29.13
CA SER A 81 -6.49 8.54 30.15
C SER A 81 -7.31 8.10 31.36
N LYS A 82 -8.50 8.67 31.58
CA LYS A 82 -9.41 8.32 32.67
C LYS A 82 -10.43 7.24 32.29
N LEU A 83 -10.50 6.85 31.01
CA LEU A 83 -11.29 5.72 30.54
C LEU A 83 -10.56 4.39 30.82
N GLY A 84 -11.26 3.28 30.69
CA GLY A 84 -10.64 1.94 30.75
C GLY A 84 -9.73 1.69 29.53
N VAL A 85 -8.68 0.87 29.71
CA VAL A 85 -7.60 0.64 28.72
C VAL A 85 -8.12 0.36 27.30
N GLN A 86 -9.12 -0.50 27.14
CA GLN A 86 -9.71 -0.78 25.82
C GLN A 86 -10.31 0.48 25.17
N LYS A 87 -11.07 1.25 25.95
CA LYS A 87 -11.70 2.49 25.49
C LYS A 87 -10.69 3.60 25.24
N GLN A 88 -9.54 3.61 25.93
CA GLN A 88 -8.47 4.58 25.68
C GLN A 88 -7.99 4.51 24.24
N VAL A 89 -7.65 3.30 23.78
CA VAL A 89 -7.17 3.05 22.41
C VAL A 89 -8.28 3.36 21.40
N GLU A 90 -9.48 2.84 21.61
CA GLU A 90 -10.61 3.01 20.68
C GLU A 90 -11.01 4.49 20.50
N VAL A 91 -11.23 5.22 21.60
CA VAL A 91 -11.72 6.60 21.56
C VAL A 91 -10.66 7.56 21.04
N TYR A 92 -9.41 7.41 21.49
CA TYR A 92 -8.35 8.30 21.03
C TYR A 92 -7.99 8.05 19.58
N ALA A 93 -7.85 6.79 19.16
CA ALA A 93 -7.62 6.49 17.75
C ALA A 93 -8.71 7.07 16.85
N SER A 94 -9.98 6.95 17.24
CA SER A 94 -11.09 7.53 16.46
C SER A 94 -11.02 9.06 16.35
N TYR A 95 -10.49 9.73 17.38
CA TYR A 95 -10.24 11.16 17.32
C TYR A 95 -9.07 11.50 16.37
N LEU A 96 -7.94 10.79 16.51
CA LEU A 96 -6.74 11.01 15.70
C LEU A 96 -6.97 10.79 14.19
N GLU A 97 -7.92 9.94 13.81
CA GLU A 97 -8.35 9.75 12.42
C GLU A 97 -8.76 11.04 11.69
N ARG A 98 -9.04 12.13 12.42
CA ARG A 98 -9.42 13.44 11.88
C ARG A 98 -8.22 14.35 11.60
N ILE A 99 -7.05 14.01 12.14
CA ILE A 99 -5.83 14.81 12.04
C ILE A 99 -5.08 14.45 10.76
N LEU A 100 -4.94 15.42 9.87
CA LEU A 100 -4.27 15.26 8.58
C LEU A 100 -2.86 15.88 8.56
N ASP A 101 -2.60 16.88 9.40
CA ASP A 101 -1.30 17.58 9.45
C ASP A 101 -0.26 16.78 10.23
N ASP A 102 0.93 16.59 9.65
CA ASP A 102 1.98 15.75 10.25
C ASP A 102 2.56 16.30 11.55
N ASN A 103 2.55 17.63 11.77
CA ASN A 103 3.01 18.20 13.04
C ASN A 103 1.95 17.94 14.13
N GLU A 104 0.68 18.14 13.81
CA GLU A 104 -0.43 17.83 14.72
C GLU A 104 -0.45 16.35 15.10
N ARG A 105 -0.10 15.43 14.18
CA ARG A 105 0.03 13.99 14.49
C ARG A 105 1.08 13.71 15.55
N ARG A 106 2.26 14.34 15.42
CA ARG A 106 3.37 14.20 16.38
C ARG A 106 2.99 14.79 17.73
N GLU A 107 2.38 15.98 17.74
CA GLU A 107 1.92 16.61 18.98
C GLU A 107 0.86 15.76 19.68
N ALA A 108 -0.09 15.20 18.94
CA ALA A 108 -1.13 14.37 19.51
C ALA A 108 -0.57 13.09 20.15
N LEU A 109 0.37 12.40 19.51
CA LEU A 109 1.04 11.25 20.14
C LEU A 109 1.89 11.65 21.34
N ALA A 110 2.56 12.81 21.30
CA ALA A 110 3.30 13.32 22.46
C ALA A 110 2.36 13.60 23.66
N PHE A 111 1.20 14.21 23.42
CA PHE A 111 0.20 14.42 24.47
C PHE A 111 -0.39 13.11 25.02
N ALA A 112 -0.47 12.07 24.19
CA ALA A 112 -0.89 10.75 24.61
C ALA A 112 0.16 10.07 25.50
N GLU A 113 1.44 10.17 25.11
CA GLU A 113 2.58 9.67 25.88
C GLU A 113 2.68 10.36 27.26
N ASP A 114 2.56 11.69 27.30
CA ASP A 114 2.54 12.48 28.54
C ASP A 114 1.42 12.04 29.51
N CYS A 115 0.32 11.54 28.96
CA CYS A 115 -0.82 11.04 29.74
C CYS A 115 -0.74 9.54 30.08
N GLY A 116 0.34 8.87 29.67
CA GLY A 116 0.57 7.43 29.89
C GLY A 116 -0.32 6.53 29.02
N LEU A 117 -0.80 7.03 27.87
CA LEU A 117 -1.54 6.21 26.92
C LEU A 117 -0.59 5.33 26.10
N ASP A 118 -1.08 4.17 25.66
CA ASP A 118 -0.33 3.27 24.78
C ASP A 118 -0.29 3.83 23.35
N THR A 119 0.72 4.64 23.07
CA THR A 119 0.91 5.30 21.76
C THR A 119 1.12 4.31 20.63
N HIS A 120 1.73 3.16 20.89
CA HIS A 120 1.92 2.11 19.90
C HIS A 120 0.57 1.50 19.49
N ALA A 121 -0.24 1.06 20.47
CA ALA A 121 -1.56 0.47 20.19
C ALA A 121 -2.51 1.50 19.56
N ILE A 122 -2.43 2.76 19.98
CA ILE A 122 -3.19 3.87 19.40
C ILE A 122 -2.81 4.08 17.94
N ALA A 123 -1.52 4.26 17.62
CA ALA A 123 -1.06 4.50 16.26
C ALA A 123 -1.47 3.34 15.33
N LYS A 124 -1.28 2.09 15.77
CA LYS A 124 -1.73 0.90 15.04
C LYS A 124 -3.23 0.94 14.77
N ARG A 125 -4.04 1.24 15.79
CA ARG A 125 -5.50 1.31 15.65
C ARG A 125 -5.96 2.41 14.68
N VAL A 126 -5.30 3.58 14.68
CA VAL A 126 -5.61 4.65 13.71
C VAL A 126 -5.44 4.16 12.28
N VAL A 127 -4.31 3.51 11.99
CA VAL A 127 -4.03 2.98 10.65
C VAL A 127 -5.03 1.91 10.25
N GLU A 128 -5.34 0.97 11.15
CA GLU A 128 -6.34 -0.08 10.91
C GLU A 128 -7.72 0.50 10.61
N ASN A 129 -8.16 1.49 11.38
CA ASN A 129 -9.45 2.15 11.17
C ASN A 129 -9.53 2.82 9.80
N ILE A 130 -8.51 3.61 9.42
CA ILE A 130 -8.47 4.31 8.12
C ILE A 130 -8.38 3.31 6.97
N ARG A 131 -7.53 2.29 7.07
CA ARG A 131 -7.37 1.23 6.07
C ARG A 131 -8.68 0.50 5.81
N ASN A 132 -9.42 0.18 6.87
CA ASN A 132 -10.69 -0.55 6.81
C ASN A 132 -11.88 0.31 6.33
N ARG A 133 -11.69 1.62 6.09
CA ARG A 133 -12.75 2.45 5.49
C ARG A 133 -13.21 1.89 4.14
N PRO A 134 -14.52 1.97 3.84
CA PRO A 134 -15.04 1.54 2.54
C PRO A 134 -14.27 2.19 1.39
N HIS A 135 -14.01 1.42 0.36
CA HIS A 135 -13.30 1.94 -0.80
C HIS A 135 -14.27 2.74 -1.66
N GLU A 136 -13.82 3.89 -2.16
CA GLU A 136 -14.54 4.59 -3.19
C GLU A 136 -14.45 3.78 -4.47
N ILE A 137 -15.60 3.28 -4.94
CA ILE A 137 -15.70 2.66 -6.24
C ILE A 137 -15.67 3.81 -7.26
N GLY A 138 -14.53 3.96 -7.94
CA GLY A 138 -14.45 4.86 -9.08
C GLY A 138 -15.54 4.53 -10.12
N ALA A 139 -16.04 5.54 -10.82
CA ALA A 139 -17.06 5.34 -11.87
C ALA A 139 -16.63 4.20 -12.82
N LEU A 140 -17.48 3.19 -12.99
CA LEU A 140 -17.26 2.08 -13.92
C LEU A 140 -16.95 2.67 -15.32
N GLY A 141 -15.76 2.39 -15.86
CA GLY A 141 -15.43 2.76 -17.24
C GLY A 141 -13.95 3.05 -17.53
N ASN A 142 -13.09 3.28 -16.53
CA ASN A 142 -11.67 3.54 -16.78
C ASN A 142 -10.83 2.24 -16.70
N LEU A 143 -10.00 2.02 -17.73
CA LEU A 143 -9.03 0.92 -17.81
C LEU A 143 -7.93 1.00 -16.73
N GLN A 144 -7.67 2.20 -16.19
CA GLN A 144 -6.85 2.45 -15.01
C GLN A 144 -7.70 3.15 -13.96
N GLN A 145 -7.84 2.53 -12.78
CA GLN A 145 -8.52 3.17 -11.67
C GLN A 145 -7.63 4.30 -11.15
N LYS A 146 -8.07 5.55 -11.35
CA LYS A 146 -7.37 6.72 -10.84
C LYS A 146 -7.30 6.68 -9.31
N LEU A 147 -6.20 7.22 -8.78
CA LEU A 147 -6.00 7.44 -7.35
C LEU A 147 -7.11 8.34 -6.80
N THR A 148 -7.78 7.91 -5.73
CA THR A 148 -8.83 8.71 -5.06
C THR A 148 -8.33 9.34 -3.77
N ASP A 149 -9.06 10.32 -3.25
CA ASP A 149 -8.74 10.96 -1.97
C ASP A 149 -8.77 9.96 -0.82
N THR A 150 -9.68 8.98 -0.87
CA THR A 150 -9.71 7.86 0.07
C THR A 150 -8.46 6.98 -0.03
N ASP A 151 -7.92 6.74 -1.22
CA ASP A 151 -6.66 5.99 -1.37
C ASP A 151 -5.48 6.77 -0.76
N LEU A 152 -5.38 8.06 -1.05
CA LEU A 152 -4.35 8.96 -0.51
C LEU A 152 -4.41 9.04 1.02
N LEU A 153 -5.61 9.11 1.59
CA LEU A 153 -5.81 9.11 3.03
C LEU A 153 -5.29 7.81 3.68
N LYS A 154 -5.55 6.66 3.05
CA LYS A 154 -5.04 5.35 3.54
C LYS A 154 -3.53 5.25 3.46
N ILE A 155 -2.93 5.77 2.39
CA ILE A 155 -1.48 5.83 2.24
C ILE A 155 -0.87 6.75 3.30
N SER A 156 -1.47 7.92 3.54
CA SER A 156 -1.01 8.84 4.59
C SER A 156 -1.22 8.30 6.00
N ALA A 157 -2.17 7.39 6.23
CA ALA A 157 -2.34 6.78 7.55
C ALA A 157 -1.07 6.05 8.02
N ILE A 158 -0.26 5.50 7.11
CA ILE A 158 1.02 4.86 7.46
C ILE A 158 1.95 5.82 8.21
N ASP A 159 1.85 7.13 7.97
CA ASP A 159 2.67 8.15 8.62
C ASP A 159 2.54 8.11 10.16
N TRP A 160 1.40 7.68 10.72
CA TRP A 160 1.24 7.47 12.16
C TRP A 160 2.23 6.46 12.75
N LEU A 161 2.55 5.41 11.99
CA LEU A 161 3.48 4.35 12.40
C LEU A 161 4.94 4.71 12.12
N LEU A 162 5.20 5.79 11.38
CA LEU A 162 6.54 6.30 11.12
C LEU A 162 7.02 7.30 12.19
N ILE A 163 6.14 7.72 13.10
CA ILE A 163 6.49 8.67 14.18
C ILE A 163 7.38 8.02 15.24
N SER A 164 7.13 6.76 15.58
CA SER A 164 7.89 6.02 16.59
C SER A 164 8.73 4.91 15.97
N ASN A 165 9.89 4.66 16.55
CA ASN A 165 10.72 3.50 16.18
C ASN A 165 10.13 2.17 16.65
N SER A 166 9.25 2.18 17.66
CA SER A 166 8.64 0.95 18.19
C SER A 166 7.55 0.36 17.28
N THR A 167 7.12 1.09 16.25
CA THR A 167 6.04 0.71 15.32
C THR A 167 6.55 0.31 13.92
N LYS A 168 7.87 0.14 13.73
CA LYS A 168 8.47 -0.19 12.43
C LYS A 168 7.87 -1.47 11.81
N LEU A 169 7.73 -2.53 12.59
CA LEU A 169 7.16 -3.80 12.11
C LEU A 169 5.70 -3.63 11.70
N ASP A 170 4.91 -2.91 12.50
CA ASP A 170 3.52 -2.61 12.16
C ASP A 170 3.39 -1.76 10.90
N ALA A 171 4.32 -0.82 10.66
CA ALA A 171 4.34 -0.03 9.43
C ALA A 171 4.49 -0.92 8.19
N ILE A 172 5.36 -1.94 8.27
CA ILE A 172 5.54 -2.93 7.20
C ILE A 172 4.29 -3.80 7.05
N GLU A 173 3.75 -4.34 8.16
CA GLU A 173 2.55 -5.19 8.15
C GLU A 173 1.34 -4.45 7.54
N GLN A 174 1.12 -3.20 7.95
CA GLN A 174 0.02 -2.38 7.44
C GLN A 174 0.23 -1.98 5.97
N THR A 175 1.47 -1.72 5.56
CA THR A 175 1.82 -1.47 4.16
C THR A 175 1.57 -2.69 3.29
N ASN A 176 1.93 -3.89 3.73
CA ASN A 176 1.64 -5.14 3.02
C ASN A 176 0.14 -5.32 2.78
N ALA A 177 -0.67 -5.14 3.83
CA ALA A 177 -2.13 -5.24 3.72
C ALA A 177 -2.72 -4.18 2.77
N LEU A 178 -2.15 -2.98 2.76
CA LEU A 178 -2.58 -1.90 1.88
C LEU A 178 -2.21 -2.18 0.41
N ILE A 179 -0.98 -2.64 0.15
CA ILE A 179 -0.52 -3.06 -1.18
C ILE A 179 -1.38 -4.21 -1.70
N PHE A 180 -1.64 -5.24 -0.89
CA PHE A 180 -2.53 -6.35 -1.25
C PHE A 180 -3.88 -5.85 -1.75
N THR A 181 -4.46 -4.91 -0.99
CA THR A 181 -5.77 -4.32 -1.30
C THR A 181 -5.71 -3.55 -2.62
N PHE A 182 -4.70 -2.70 -2.83
CA PHE A 182 -4.56 -1.92 -4.07
C PHE A 182 -4.28 -2.79 -5.30
N LEU A 183 -3.45 -3.83 -5.18
CA LEU A 183 -3.19 -4.76 -6.28
C LEU A 183 -4.46 -5.55 -6.64
N THR A 184 -5.27 -5.94 -5.66
CA THR A 184 -6.57 -6.58 -5.89
C THR A 184 -7.51 -5.67 -6.68
N MET A 185 -7.41 -4.35 -6.50
CA MET A 185 -8.16 -3.34 -7.24
C MET A 185 -7.49 -2.89 -8.55
N LYS A 186 -6.33 -3.45 -8.91
CA LYS A 186 -5.48 -3.02 -10.04
C LYS A 186 -5.05 -1.54 -9.98
N LYS A 187 -4.84 -1.01 -8.78
CA LYS A 187 -4.32 0.35 -8.52
C LYS A 187 -2.81 0.31 -8.28
N LEU A 188 -2.02 0.08 -9.33
CA LEU A 188 -0.56 -0.04 -9.24
C LEU A 188 0.10 1.22 -8.66
N ASP A 189 -0.32 2.41 -9.08
CA ASP A 189 0.22 3.68 -8.60
C ASP A 189 0.02 3.85 -7.08
N ALA A 190 -1.14 3.45 -6.57
CA ALA A 190 -1.45 3.50 -5.14
C ALA A 190 -0.57 2.53 -4.34
N ALA A 191 -0.35 1.32 -4.86
CA ALA A 191 0.55 0.34 -4.28
C ALA A 191 2.00 0.86 -4.24
N GLN A 192 2.48 1.49 -5.32
CA GLN A 192 3.81 2.09 -5.38
C GLN A 192 3.96 3.22 -4.35
N LEU A 193 2.96 4.10 -4.24
CA LEU A 193 2.96 5.19 -3.27
C LEU A 193 2.97 4.67 -1.83
N ALA A 194 2.20 3.63 -1.52
CA ALA A 194 2.23 2.96 -0.21
C ALA A 194 3.60 2.36 0.09
N PHE A 195 4.21 1.66 -0.88
CA PHE A 195 5.53 1.07 -0.73
C PHE A 195 6.60 2.14 -0.44
N ASN A 196 6.58 3.25 -1.18
CA ASN A 196 7.54 4.34 -1.06
C ASN A 196 7.44 5.12 0.26
N LYS A 197 6.39 4.93 1.05
CA LYS A 197 6.27 5.52 2.40
C LYS A 197 7.24 4.90 3.40
N ILE A 198 7.61 3.64 3.21
CA ILE A 198 8.47 2.92 4.16
C ILE A 198 9.94 3.30 3.92
N PRO A 199 10.65 3.80 4.95
CA PRO A 199 12.07 4.10 4.84
C PRO A 199 12.90 2.84 4.55
N GLN A 200 13.93 2.97 3.70
CA GLN A 200 14.72 1.83 3.23
C GLN A 200 15.45 1.09 4.35
N ASN A 201 15.85 1.79 5.41
CA ASN A 201 16.58 1.24 6.54
C ASN A 201 15.71 0.42 7.51
N PHE A 202 14.38 0.45 7.39
CA PHE A 202 13.49 -0.26 8.32
C PHE A 202 13.72 -1.78 8.30
N LEU A 203 14.00 -2.34 7.13
CA LEU A 203 14.30 -3.77 7.01
C LEU A 203 15.58 -4.15 7.76
N ASP A 204 16.66 -3.39 7.52
CA ASP A 204 17.96 -3.65 8.13
C ASP A 204 17.90 -3.47 9.65
N ASP A 205 17.19 -2.45 10.12
CA ASP A 205 16.96 -2.21 11.55
C ASP A 205 16.24 -3.38 12.20
N ILE A 206 15.10 -3.83 11.66
CA ILE A 206 14.31 -4.94 12.22
C ILE A 206 15.12 -6.25 12.23
N LEU A 207 15.87 -6.52 11.16
CA LEU A 207 16.72 -7.71 11.07
C LEU A 207 17.90 -7.67 12.03
N SER A 208 18.38 -6.48 12.40
CA SER A 208 19.47 -6.31 13.36
C SER A 208 19.01 -6.37 14.83
N GLU A 209 17.75 -6.02 15.11
CA GLU A 209 17.20 -5.93 16.46
C GLU A 209 16.66 -7.27 17.00
N GLY A 210 16.43 -8.28 16.15
CA GLY A 210 15.69 -9.50 16.52
C GLY A 210 16.38 -10.83 16.22
N ASP A 211 16.06 -11.84 17.02
CA ASP A 211 16.24 -13.25 16.66
C ASP A 211 15.24 -13.65 15.56
N ALA A 212 15.55 -14.70 14.78
CA ALA A 212 14.72 -15.15 13.65
C ALA A 212 13.36 -15.71 14.09
N VAL A 213 12.37 -14.83 14.30
CA VAL A 213 10.98 -15.18 14.58
C VAL A 213 10.27 -15.50 13.25
N PRO A 214 9.69 -16.70 13.07
CA PRO A 214 9.06 -17.11 11.82
C PRO A 214 7.97 -16.15 11.32
N GLU A 215 7.16 -15.60 12.23
CA GLU A 215 6.09 -14.66 11.91
C GLU A 215 6.63 -13.34 11.36
N ILE A 216 7.69 -12.81 11.97
CA ILE A 216 8.36 -11.58 11.50
C ILE A 216 8.98 -11.83 10.12
N ASN A 217 9.69 -12.95 9.96
CA ASN A 217 10.28 -13.32 8.68
C ASN A 217 9.23 -13.43 7.57
N GLN A 218 8.04 -13.95 7.87
CA GLN A 218 6.95 -14.03 6.89
C GLN A 218 6.44 -12.63 6.49
N ILE A 219 6.29 -11.69 7.43
CA ILE A 219 5.91 -10.30 7.13
C ILE A 219 6.95 -9.62 6.24
N LEU A 220 8.24 -9.76 6.58
CA LEU A 220 9.34 -9.18 5.81
C LEU A 220 9.43 -9.80 4.41
N ARG A 221 9.24 -11.12 4.30
CA ARG A 221 9.22 -11.83 3.02
C ARG A 221 8.07 -11.41 2.14
N GLU A 222 6.88 -11.20 2.71
CA GLU A 222 5.74 -10.65 1.99
C GLU A 222 6.04 -9.24 1.47
N TYR A 223 6.65 -8.39 2.29
CA TYR A 223 7.07 -7.04 1.88
C TYR A 223 8.10 -7.08 0.73
N LEU A 224 9.10 -7.96 0.81
CA LEU A 224 10.08 -8.16 -0.26
C LEU A 224 9.45 -8.73 -1.54
N SER A 225 8.41 -9.55 -1.41
CA SER A 225 7.65 -10.04 -2.56
C SER A 225 6.96 -8.88 -3.29
N TYR A 226 6.27 -7.99 -2.55
CA TYR A 226 5.65 -6.81 -3.14
C TYR A 226 6.69 -5.87 -3.77
N ARG A 227 7.82 -5.61 -3.09
CA ARG A 227 8.94 -4.84 -3.65
C ARG A 227 9.38 -5.40 -5.00
N THR A 228 9.61 -6.71 -5.07
CA THR A 228 10.11 -7.36 -6.28
C THR A 228 9.11 -7.25 -7.43
N TYR A 229 7.81 -7.34 -7.14
CA TYR A 229 6.75 -7.17 -8.12
C TYR A 229 6.65 -5.72 -8.63
N LEU A 230 6.61 -4.76 -7.71
CA LEU A 230 6.52 -3.33 -8.04
C LEU A 230 7.73 -2.85 -8.85
N ASP A 231 8.95 -3.23 -8.44
CA ASP A 231 10.18 -2.96 -9.19
C ASP A 231 10.13 -3.53 -10.63
N ALA A 232 9.49 -4.69 -10.82
CA ALA A 232 9.38 -5.34 -12.13
C ALA A 232 8.39 -4.63 -13.05
N GLU A 233 7.24 -4.21 -12.51
CA GLU A 233 6.25 -3.40 -13.22
C GLU A 233 6.83 -2.03 -13.60
N GLU A 234 7.54 -1.35 -12.68
CA GLU A 234 8.19 -0.07 -12.96
C GLU A 234 9.24 -0.20 -14.07
N ALA A 235 10.14 -1.21 -13.96
CA ALA A 235 11.16 -1.45 -14.97
C ALA A 235 10.56 -1.80 -16.34
N PHE A 236 9.46 -2.56 -16.38
CA PHE A 236 8.74 -2.83 -17.62
C PHE A 236 8.14 -1.56 -18.21
N ASN A 237 7.48 -0.73 -17.39
CA ASN A 237 6.86 0.51 -17.86
C ASN A 237 7.89 1.51 -18.41
N GLU A 238 9.05 1.62 -17.77
CA GLU A 238 10.16 2.43 -18.25
C GLU A 238 10.67 1.93 -19.61
N TRP A 239 10.93 0.61 -19.72
CA TRP A 239 11.31 -0.01 -20.98
C TRP A 239 10.25 0.20 -22.07
N TYR A 240 8.97 -0.03 -21.77
CA TYR A 240 7.90 0.05 -22.74
C TYR A 240 7.71 1.49 -23.25
N LYS A 241 7.83 2.49 -22.38
CA LYS A 241 7.83 3.91 -22.76
C LYS A 241 8.97 4.23 -23.71
N GLN A 242 10.18 3.73 -23.43
CA GLN A 242 11.33 3.90 -24.32
C GLN A 242 11.14 3.15 -25.64
N PHE A 243 10.63 1.92 -25.60
CA PHE A 243 10.38 1.12 -26.80
C PHE A 243 9.38 1.82 -27.74
N LYS A 244 8.35 2.46 -27.19
CA LYS A 244 7.37 3.26 -27.96
C LYS A 244 7.92 4.59 -28.49
N SER A 245 9.05 5.10 -27.98
CA SER A 245 9.66 6.35 -28.44
C SER A 245 10.56 6.20 -29.66
N LYS A 246 10.46 5.07 -30.39
CA LYS A 246 11.27 4.77 -31.57
C LYS A 246 11.23 5.92 -32.58
N PRO A 247 12.39 6.46 -33.00
CA PRO A 247 12.45 7.53 -34.00
C PRO A 247 11.76 7.14 -35.30
N LEU A 248 11.05 8.09 -35.91
CA LEU A 248 10.40 7.92 -37.20
C LEU A 248 11.37 8.29 -38.33
N PRO A 249 11.38 7.54 -39.44
CA PRO A 249 12.23 7.88 -40.58
C PRO A 249 11.86 9.26 -41.14
N PRO A 250 12.85 10.05 -41.60
CA PRO A 250 12.56 11.31 -42.28
C PRO A 250 11.72 11.04 -43.54
N GLY A 251 10.79 11.95 -43.85
CA GLY A 251 9.95 11.85 -45.05
C GLY A 251 10.77 12.01 -46.33
N GLU A 252 10.28 11.42 -47.42
CA GLU A 252 10.95 11.44 -48.73
C GLU A 252 11.10 12.87 -49.27
N VAL A 253 12.22 13.10 -49.96
CA VAL A 253 12.48 14.36 -50.67
C VAL A 253 11.81 14.31 -52.04
N ALA A 254 11.09 15.35 -52.42
CA ALA A 254 10.50 15.47 -53.76
C ALA A 254 11.60 15.46 -54.84
N GLU A 255 11.34 14.84 -55.98
CA GLU A 255 12.32 14.70 -57.08
C GLU A 255 12.84 16.04 -57.63
N ASN A 256 12.10 17.13 -57.42
CA ASN A 256 12.44 18.49 -57.82
C ASN A 256 12.99 19.38 -56.68
N ALA A 257 13.35 18.80 -55.53
CA ALA A 257 13.79 19.56 -54.37
C ALA A 257 15.09 20.34 -54.60
N HIS A 258 15.14 21.55 -54.02
CA HIS A 258 16.27 22.45 -54.18
C HIS A 258 17.51 21.96 -53.40
N PHE A 259 18.72 22.40 -53.79
CA PHE A 259 19.98 21.99 -53.15
C PHE A 259 19.96 22.13 -51.61
N THR A 260 19.40 23.22 -51.11
CA THR A 260 19.23 23.49 -49.66
C THR A 260 18.31 22.49 -48.96
N GLU A 261 17.29 22.00 -49.64
CA GLU A 261 16.36 21.00 -49.11
C GLU A 261 17.00 19.61 -49.08
N ARG A 262 17.85 19.30 -50.06
CA ARG A 262 18.65 18.06 -50.09
C ARG A 262 19.67 18.03 -48.95
N VAL A 263 20.39 19.12 -48.72
CA VAL A 263 21.33 19.24 -47.59
C VAL A 263 20.59 19.17 -46.24
N ALA A 264 19.42 19.82 -46.11
CA ALA A 264 18.61 19.71 -44.91
C ALA A 264 18.10 18.27 -44.67
N HIS A 265 17.78 17.52 -45.73
CA HIS A 265 17.41 16.12 -45.64
C HIS A 265 18.59 15.24 -45.20
N GLU A 266 19.78 15.44 -45.77
CA GLU A 266 21.01 14.73 -45.35
C GLU A 266 21.30 14.95 -43.86
N HIS A 267 21.13 16.16 -43.35
CA HIS A 267 21.24 16.44 -41.91
C HIS A 267 20.17 15.73 -41.09
N LYS A 268 18.91 15.68 -41.57
CA LYS A 268 17.82 14.94 -40.90
C LYS A 268 18.07 13.44 -40.90
N GLU A 269 18.62 12.87 -41.96
CA GLU A 269 19.01 11.46 -42.03
C GLU A 269 20.15 11.14 -41.06
N ALA A 270 21.17 12.00 -41.00
CA ALA A 270 22.29 11.84 -40.06
C ALA A 270 21.79 11.91 -38.61
N GLN A 271 20.90 12.86 -38.29
CA GLN A 271 20.28 12.98 -36.98
C GLN A 271 19.40 11.76 -36.66
N PHE A 272 18.57 11.30 -37.60
CA PHE A 272 17.74 10.10 -37.44
C PHE A 272 18.58 8.86 -37.14
N LYS A 273 19.71 8.66 -37.83
CA LYS A 273 20.63 7.56 -37.57
C LYS A 273 21.20 7.63 -36.15
N ALA A 274 21.68 8.80 -35.72
CA ALA A 274 22.22 9.00 -34.38
C ALA A 274 21.16 8.79 -33.28
N ASP A 275 19.95 9.31 -33.49
CA ASP A 275 18.83 9.16 -32.56
C ASP A 275 18.37 7.69 -32.48
N THR A 276 18.37 6.97 -33.60
CA THR A 276 18.04 5.54 -33.67
C THR A 276 19.07 4.69 -32.93
N GLU A 277 20.36 5.00 -33.09
CA GLU A 277 21.43 4.29 -32.37
C GLU A 277 21.34 4.52 -30.86
N ARG A 278 21.14 5.77 -30.43
CA ARG A 278 20.90 6.10 -29.01
C ARG A 278 19.67 5.39 -28.48
N TRP A 279 18.57 5.42 -29.23
CA TRP A 279 17.32 4.74 -28.86
C TRP A 279 17.55 3.24 -28.70
N ASN A 280 18.26 2.59 -29.61
CA ASN A 280 18.54 1.16 -29.57
C ASN A 280 19.37 0.78 -28.32
N MET A 281 20.45 1.53 -28.05
CA MET A 281 21.30 1.31 -26.88
C MET A 281 20.52 1.44 -25.56
N SER A 282 19.71 2.50 -25.41
CA SER A 282 18.87 2.68 -24.22
C SER A 282 17.80 1.59 -24.09
N THR A 283 17.18 1.20 -25.20
CA THR A 283 16.15 0.15 -25.22
C THR A 283 16.72 -1.20 -24.80
N LEU A 284 17.92 -1.57 -25.30
CA LEU A 284 18.61 -2.81 -24.91
C LEU A 284 18.99 -2.84 -23.43
N GLN A 285 19.48 -1.71 -22.90
CA GLN A 285 19.81 -1.60 -21.48
C GLN A 285 18.56 -1.76 -20.61
N LEU A 286 17.49 -1.03 -20.92
CA LEU A 286 16.23 -1.11 -20.17
C LEU A 286 15.59 -2.50 -20.29
N ALA A 287 15.65 -3.14 -21.47
CA ALA A 287 15.17 -4.50 -21.67
C ALA A 287 15.89 -5.50 -20.77
N LYS A 288 17.23 -5.37 -20.64
CA LYS A 288 18.02 -6.21 -19.74
C LYS A 288 17.62 -6.03 -18.27
N THR A 289 17.40 -4.78 -17.84
CA THR A 289 16.94 -4.47 -16.49
C THR A 289 15.55 -5.02 -16.22
N ALA A 290 14.58 -4.75 -17.10
CA ALA A 290 13.22 -5.25 -17.01
C ALA A 290 13.19 -6.78 -16.97
N LYS A 291 13.94 -7.44 -17.86
CA LYS A 291 14.10 -8.90 -17.89
C LYS A 291 14.58 -9.44 -16.53
N GLY A 292 15.65 -8.87 -15.97
CA GLY A 292 16.18 -9.30 -14.68
C GLY A 292 15.16 -9.16 -13.55
N LYS A 293 14.44 -8.03 -13.49
CA LYS A 293 13.41 -7.79 -12.46
C LYS A 293 12.20 -8.71 -12.61
N LEU A 294 11.72 -8.94 -13.83
CA LEU A 294 10.61 -9.86 -14.12
C LEU A 294 10.97 -11.30 -13.75
N TYR A 295 12.20 -11.76 -14.05
CA TYR A 295 12.67 -13.07 -13.61
C TYR A 295 12.74 -13.19 -12.09
N ASN A 296 13.15 -12.14 -11.37
CA ASN A 296 13.20 -12.17 -9.91
C ASN A 296 11.82 -12.45 -9.27
N VAL A 297 10.74 -12.00 -9.89
CA VAL A 297 9.37 -12.34 -9.45
C VAL A 297 9.09 -13.83 -9.66
N LEU A 298 9.37 -14.36 -10.86
CA LEU A 298 9.08 -15.76 -11.20
C LEU A 298 9.96 -16.75 -10.43
N LEU A 299 11.22 -16.39 -10.18
CA LEU A 299 12.23 -17.22 -9.55
C LEU A 299 12.46 -16.85 -8.08
N PHE A 300 11.47 -16.20 -7.45
CA PHE A 300 11.56 -15.74 -6.07
C PHE A 300 11.92 -16.90 -5.11
N PRO A 301 12.81 -16.70 -4.11
CA PRO A 301 13.31 -17.77 -3.24
C PRO A 301 12.23 -18.51 -2.41
N GLU A 302 12.62 -19.69 -1.93
CA GLU A 302 11.97 -20.45 -0.84
C GLU A 302 10.46 -20.69 -1.00
N GLY A 303 10.04 -21.16 -2.17
CA GLY A 303 8.62 -21.49 -2.46
C GLY A 303 7.88 -20.44 -3.27
N GLY A 304 8.57 -19.41 -3.77
CA GLY A 304 8.05 -18.49 -4.78
C GLY A 304 7.37 -17.24 -4.22
N TRP A 305 6.98 -16.36 -5.14
CA TRP A 305 6.47 -15.02 -4.85
C TRP A 305 5.17 -15.03 -4.03
N LEU A 306 5.11 -14.30 -2.90
CA LEU A 306 3.97 -14.32 -1.96
C LEU A 306 3.62 -15.70 -1.36
N SER A 307 4.54 -16.66 -1.36
CA SER A 307 4.28 -17.95 -0.73
C SER A 307 4.11 -17.80 0.80
N GLY A 308 3.07 -18.40 1.37
CA GLY A 308 2.75 -18.33 2.80
C GLY A 308 2.03 -17.05 3.26
N ALA A 309 1.84 -16.06 2.38
CA ALA A 309 1.05 -14.87 2.69
C ALA A 309 -0.44 -15.21 2.75
N LYS A 310 -1.20 -14.52 3.61
CA LYS A 310 -2.65 -14.71 3.75
C LYS A 310 -3.35 -14.24 2.48
N ASP A 311 -4.36 -14.99 2.02
CA ASP A 311 -5.21 -14.66 0.87
C ASP A 311 -4.45 -14.38 -0.46
N CYS A 312 -3.22 -14.87 -0.59
CA CYS A 312 -2.34 -14.56 -1.72
C CYS A 312 -2.69 -15.28 -3.04
N GLU A 313 -3.57 -16.28 -2.99
CA GLU A 313 -3.91 -17.12 -4.16
C GLU A 313 -4.49 -16.29 -5.31
N PHE A 314 -5.35 -15.31 -4.98
CA PHE A 314 -5.94 -14.43 -5.97
C PHE A 314 -4.89 -13.62 -6.72
N LEU A 315 -3.99 -12.93 -5.98
CA LEU A 315 -2.91 -12.15 -6.58
C LEU A 315 -1.95 -13.05 -7.35
N ARG A 316 -1.56 -14.21 -6.80
CA ARG A 316 -0.71 -15.16 -7.52
C ARG A 316 -1.35 -15.63 -8.84
N SER A 317 -2.66 -15.86 -8.86
CA SER A 317 -3.37 -16.28 -10.09
C SER A 317 -3.56 -15.17 -11.12
N THR A 318 -3.35 -13.91 -10.74
CA THR A 318 -3.53 -12.75 -11.62
C THR A 318 -2.18 -12.16 -12.03
N CYS A 319 -1.34 -11.81 -11.05
CA CYS A 319 -0.06 -11.14 -11.24
C CYS A 319 1.00 -12.05 -11.88
N ILE A 320 1.08 -13.34 -11.53
CA ILE A 320 2.11 -14.23 -12.13
C ILE A 320 1.87 -14.39 -13.64
N PRO A 321 0.65 -14.70 -14.13
CA PRO A 321 0.38 -14.69 -15.56
C PRO A 321 0.64 -13.34 -16.24
N GLU A 322 0.29 -12.23 -15.60
CA GLU A 322 0.59 -10.88 -16.11
C GLU A 322 2.11 -10.70 -16.29
N ILE A 323 2.92 -10.99 -15.27
CA ILE A 323 4.40 -10.90 -15.32
C ILE A 323 5.00 -11.79 -16.41
N VAL A 324 4.49 -13.02 -16.59
CA VAL A 324 4.95 -13.90 -17.67
C VAL A 324 4.67 -13.29 -19.04
N MET A 325 3.50 -12.66 -19.22
CA MET A 325 3.16 -11.99 -20.48
C MET A 325 4.01 -10.73 -20.71
N LEU A 326 4.30 -9.96 -19.65
CA LEU A 326 5.22 -8.81 -19.73
C LEU A 326 6.62 -9.27 -20.14
N LEU A 327 7.14 -10.33 -19.50
CA LEU A 327 8.44 -10.91 -19.80
C LEU A 327 8.50 -11.45 -21.23
N TYR A 328 7.46 -12.15 -21.67
CA TYR A 328 7.34 -12.58 -23.06
C TYR A 328 7.42 -11.39 -24.04
N SER A 329 6.71 -10.29 -23.76
CA SER A 329 6.77 -9.09 -24.61
C SER A 329 8.20 -8.53 -24.70
N VAL A 330 8.89 -8.39 -23.57
CA VAL A 330 10.28 -7.90 -23.53
C VAL A 330 11.20 -8.80 -24.34
N LEU A 331 11.10 -10.12 -24.17
CA LEU A 331 11.96 -11.10 -24.84
C LEU A 331 11.69 -11.14 -26.35
N ASN A 332 10.42 -11.16 -26.75
CA ASN A 332 10.03 -11.18 -28.16
C ASN A 332 10.47 -9.90 -28.89
N ASP A 333 10.26 -8.74 -28.26
CA ASP A 333 10.61 -7.45 -28.85
C ASP A 333 12.13 -7.16 -28.81
N SER A 334 12.88 -7.86 -27.96
CA SER A 334 14.36 -7.82 -27.88
C SER A 334 15.04 -8.91 -28.72
N ASP A 335 14.29 -9.58 -29.61
CA ASP A 335 14.77 -10.65 -30.49
C ASP A 335 15.35 -11.90 -29.80
N CYS A 336 14.99 -12.12 -28.54
CA CYS A 336 15.45 -13.23 -27.71
C CYS A 336 14.47 -14.42 -27.77
N GLY A 337 14.18 -14.91 -28.97
CA GLY A 337 13.16 -15.96 -29.21
C GLY A 337 13.45 -17.30 -28.53
N GLU A 338 14.72 -17.66 -28.35
CA GLU A 338 15.13 -18.86 -27.60
C GLU A 338 14.73 -18.78 -26.12
N GLU A 339 14.98 -17.63 -25.48
CA GLU A 339 14.61 -17.39 -24.09
C GLU A 339 13.09 -17.38 -23.89
N CYS A 340 12.31 -16.93 -24.90
CA CYS A 340 10.85 -17.02 -24.85
C CYS A 340 10.37 -18.46 -24.66
N LEU A 341 11.01 -19.43 -25.31
CA LEU A 341 10.63 -20.84 -25.23
C LEU A 341 11.03 -21.46 -23.88
N GLN A 342 12.18 -21.05 -23.33
CA GLN A 342 12.62 -21.45 -21.99
C GLN A 342 11.64 -21.02 -20.88
N LEU A 343 10.77 -20.02 -21.13
CA LEU A 343 9.70 -19.69 -20.19
C LEU A 343 8.74 -20.87 -19.95
N ALA A 344 8.53 -21.74 -20.94
CA ALA A 344 7.71 -22.94 -20.76
C ALA A 344 8.31 -23.90 -19.72
N ASP A 345 9.63 -24.04 -19.72
CA ASP A 345 10.37 -24.86 -18.74
C ASP A 345 10.26 -24.26 -17.34
N ILE A 346 10.36 -22.93 -17.22
CA ILE A 346 10.24 -22.23 -15.94
C ILE A 346 8.82 -22.38 -15.37
N ILE A 347 7.79 -22.22 -16.20
CA ILE A 347 6.39 -22.32 -15.77
C ILE A 347 6.05 -23.75 -15.35
N SER A 348 6.50 -24.75 -16.11
CA SER A 348 6.26 -26.16 -15.83
C SER A 348 7.15 -26.73 -14.72
N SER A 349 8.16 -25.98 -14.26
CA SER A 349 9.08 -26.42 -13.21
C SER A 349 8.37 -26.72 -11.88
N GLU A 350 8.59 -27.93 -11.36
CA GLU A 350 8.14 -28.31 -10.00
C GLU A 350 8.79 -27.48 -8.90
N LYS A 351 9.96 -26.88 -9.15
CA LYS A 351 10.70 -26.09 -8.17
C LYS A 351 9.90 -24.87 -7.69
N TYR A 352 9.20 -24.21 -8.61
CA TYR A 352 8.43 -23.00 -8.34
C TYR A 352 6.92 -23.23 -8.40
N GLY A 353 6.47 -24.31 -9.05
CA GLY A 353 5.07 -24.69 -9.12
C GLY A 353 4.18 -23.64 -9.79
N LEU A 354 4.73 -22.83 -10.70
CA LEU A 354 4.02 -21.70 -11.32
C LEU A 354 2.80 -22.18 -12.12
N TYR A 355 2.88 -23.32 -12.80
CA TYR A 355 1.76 -23.90 -13.53
C TYR A 355 0.49 -24.11 -12.68
N LYS A 356 0.62 -24.27 -11.34
CA LYS A 356 -0.53 -24.48 -10.43
C LYS A 356 -1.38 -23.23 -10.24
N VAL A 357 -0.79 -22.05 -10.39
CA VAL A 357 -1.49 -20.76 -10.20
C VAL A 357 -2.03 -20.18 -11.50
N PHE A 358 -1.68 -20.75 -12.66
CA PHE A 358 -2.12 -20.26 -13.95
C PHE A 358 -3.58 -20.62 -14.26
N PRO A 359 -4.44 -19.63 -14.58
CA PRO A 359 -5.74 -19.91 -15.18
C PRO A 359 -5.58 -20.60 -16.54
N LYS A 360 -6.41 -21.62 -16.82
CA LYS A 360 -6.33 -22.38 -18.09
C LYS A 360 -6.45 -21.50 -19.33
N THR A 361 -7.22 -20.43 -19.27
CA THR A 361 -7.38 -19.45 -20.35
C THR A 361 -6.07 -18.71 -20.63
N LYS A 362 -5.41 -18.20 -19.59
CA LYS A 362 -4.12 -17.51 -19.68
C LYS A 362 -2.99 -18.42 -20.14
N LEU A 363 -2.99 -19.67 -19.68
CA LEU A 363 -2.02 -20.66 -20.18
C LEU A 363 -2.19 -20.92 -21.68
N LYS A 364 -3.43 -21.01 -22.18
CA LYS A 364 -3.72 -21.17 -23.61
C LYS A 364 -3.27 -19.96 -24.42
N GLU A 365 -3.52 -18.74 -23.92
CA GLU A 365 -3.04 -17.50 -24.52
C GLU A 365 -1.50 -17.50 -24.63
N PHE A 366 -0.82 -17.85 -23.54
CA PHE A 366 0.64 -17.94 -23.51
C PHE A 366 1.20 -18.99 -24.49
N LEU A 367 0.63 -20.19 -24.54
CA LEU A 367 1.05 -21.22 -25.50
C LEU A 367 0.86 -20.79 -26.96
N HIS A 368 -0.22 -20.06 -27.26
CA HIS A 368 -0.42 -19.49 -28.59
C HIS A 368 0.67 -18.47 -28.95
N GLN A 369 1.11 -17.66 -27.98
CA GLN A 369 2.22 -16.73 -28.19
C GLN A 369 3.54 -17.48 -28.47
N LEU A 370 3.83 -18.54 -27.71
CA LEU A 370 5.01 -19.38 -27.98
C LEU A 370 4.98 -20.02 -29.38
N CYS A 371 3.82 -20.48 -29.85
CA CYS A 371 3.68 -21.00 -31.21
C CYS A 371 4.07 -19.94 -32.27
N ASN A 372 3.69 -18.68 -32.05
CA ASN A 372 4.08 -17.59 -32.94
C ASN A 372 5.60 -17.35 -32.91
N THR A 373 6.22 -17.43 -31.74
CA THR A 373 7.69 -17.31 -31.62
C THR A 373 8.41 -18.46 -32.32
N SER A 374 7.96 -19.71 -32.14
CA SER A 374 8.53 -20.86 -32.86
C SER A 374 8.41 -20.71 -34.37
N ALA A 375 7.28 -20.19 -34.88
CA ALA A 375 7.12 -19.90 -36.30
C ALA A 375 8.10 -18.81 -36.79
N SER A 376 8.32 -17.78 -35.98
CA SER A 376 9.32 -16.73 -36.27
C SER A 376 10.75 -17.28 -36.30
N LEU A 377 11.09 -18.23 -35.41
CA LEU A 377 12.40 -18.89 -35.39
C LEU A 377 12.62 -19.78 -36.62
N LEU A 378 11.58 -20.49 -37.08
CA LEU A 378 11.63 -21.28 -38.32
C LEU A 378 11.93 -20.39 -39.54
N ASN A 379 11.37 -19.17 -39.60
CA ASN A 379 11.67 -18.21 -40.66
C ASN A 379 13.14 -17.73 -40.63
N LYS A 380 13.85 -17.91 -39.51
CA LYS A 380 15.27 -17.58 -39.33
C LYS A 380 16.19 -18.79 -39.48
N GLU A 381 15.73 -19.87 -40.12
CA GLU A 381 16.50 -21.10 -40.35
C GLU A 381 16.98 -21.79 -39.05
N LYS A 382 16.21 -21.64 -37.96
CA LYS A 382 16.40 -22.38 -36.71
C LYS A 382 15.32 -23.45 -36.56
N ASP A 383 15.54 -24.43 -35.68
CA ASP A 383 14.49 -25.36 -35.29
C ASP A 383 13.39 -24.67 -34.45
N PRO A 384 12.24 -25.32 -34.16
CA PRO A 384 11.17 -24.72 -33.35
C PRO A 384 11.57 -24.33 -31.93
N TRP A 385 12.73 -24.78 -31.45
CA TRP A 385 13.32 -24.53 -30.14
C TRP A 385 14.46 -23.49 -30.17
N GLY A 386 14.80 -22.98 -31.36
CA GLY A 386 15.85 -22.00 -31.60
C GLY A 386 17.27 -22.59 -31.74
N ASN A 387 17.42 -23.93 -31.80
CA ASN A 387 18.70 -24.54 -32.12
C ASN A 387 19.02 -24.38 -33.61
N VAL A 388 20.31 -24.28 -33.93
CA VAL A 388 20.76 -24.27 -35.33
C VAL A 388 20.48 -25.65 -35.93
N THR A 389 19.72 -25.71 -37.03
CA THR A 389 19.53 -26.95 -37.78
C THR A 389 20.86 -27.36 -38.40
N ILE A 390 21.52 -28.35 -37.79
CA ILE A 390 22.71 -28.99 -38.34
C ILE A 390 22.22 -29.88 -39.49
N ASN A 391 22.52 -29.48 -40.72
CA ASN A 391 22.36 -30.33 -41.91
C ASN A 391 23.44 -31.42 -41.95
#